data_AF-A0A7M7PWJ9-F1
#
_entry.id   AF-A0A7M7PWJ9-F1
#
_cell.length_a   1.000
_cell.length_b   1.000
_cell.length_c   1.000
_cell.angle_alpha   90.00
_cell.angle_beta   90.00
_cell.angle_gamma   90.00
#
_symmetry.space_group_name_H-M   'P 1'
#
loop_
_entity.id
_entity.type
_entity.pdbx_description
1 polymer ?
#
loop_
_entity_poly.entity_id
_entity_poly.type
_entity_poly.pdbx_seq_one_letter_code
_entity_poly.pdbx_strand_id
1 'polypeptide(L)'
;MITTDTGTGTSTSPMDVSKSRMERSTSEGSSPVGSPPELDTSMSIASSCSSDIASDLSLQSDDITPVNRISQVLTVLDVPESISSTDNSGSKVTLYKISMQSNDICFHLPSTCVWRTFSEFVWLRRRLESGCSFIRKAVPDLPTRTLLNLFDRDFAEKRMIGLKEFLNKVIEERSFLSDAAVHLFLQSNLSAEEIQAWLDRKVDGTVLELIHRGKDLVMQDNNSCVHEV
;
A
#
# COMPACT_ATOMS: atom_id res chain seq x y z
N MET A 1 -20.76 -64.04 18.37
CA MET A 1 -20.02 -65.11 17.67
C MET A 1 -20.70 -65.34 16.34
N ILE A 2 -20.05 -64.98 15.25
CA ILE A 2 -20.00 -65.66 13.93
C ILE A 2 -18.94 -64.87 13.14
N THR A 3 -17.89 -65.57 12.78
CA THR A 3 -16.71 -65.14 12.02
C THR A 3 -16.88 -65.52 10.56
N THR A 4 -16.48 -64.65 9.63
CA THR A 4 -15.91 -65.07 8.33
C THR A 4 -14.90 -64.03 7.84
N ASP A 5 -13.73 -64.55 7.50
CA ASP A 5 -12.51 -63.94 6.98
C ASP A 5 -12.46 -64.04 5.43
N THR A 6 -11.47 -63.36 4.84
CA THR A 6 -10.68 -63.66 3.62
C THR A 6 -10.71 -62.67 2.44
N GLY A 7 -9.49 -62.31 1.98
CA GLY A 7 -9.17 -61.82 0.63
C GLY A 7 -8.29 -60.56 0.57
N THR A 8 -7.02 -60.55 1.01
CA THR A 8 -5.77 -60.69 0.20
C THR A 8 -5.75 -60.11 -1.22
N GLY A 9 -4.77 -59.23 -1.49
CA GLY A 9 -4.38 -58.77 -2.83
C GLY A 9 -3.15 -57.84 -2.82
N THR A 10 -1.96 -58.43 -3.00
CA THR A 10 -0.64 -57.80 -3.18
C THR A 10 -0.26 -57.71 -4.66
N SER A 11 0.37 -56.62 -5.12
CA SER A 11 1.31 -56.57 -6.28
C SER A 11 1.94 -55.16 -6.37
N THR A 12 3.16 -54.89 -5.92
CA THR A 12 4.49 -54.98 -6.59
C THR A 12 4.67 -54.23 -7.94
N SER A 13 5.60 -53.25 -7.87
CA SER A 13 6.38 -52.36 -8.78
C SER A 13 6.79 -52.90 -10.19
N PRO A 14 7.50 -52.16 -11.12
CA PRO A 14 8.47 -51.06 -10.90
C PRO A 14 8.67 -49.95 -11.96
N MET A 15 9.59 -49.04 -11.59
CA MET A 15 10.43 -48.06 -12.30
C MET A 15 10.33 -47.85 -13.81
N ASP A 16 10.43 -46.58 -14.24
CA ASP A 16 11.25 -46.24 -15.41
C ASP A 16 12.08 -44.96 -15.19
N VAL A 17 13.33 -45.04 -15.63
CA VAL A 17 14.40 -44.06 -15.58
C VAL A 17 14.56 -43.52 -16.99
N SER A 18 14.56 -42.21 -17.18
CA SER A 18 15.09 -41.62 -18.41
C SER A 18 16.02 -40.46 -18.07
N LYS A 19 17.31 -40.80 -18.03
CA LYS A 19 18.44 -39.90 -18.23
C LYS A 19 18.61 -39.69 -19.74
N SER A 20 18.73 -38.44 -20.18
CA SER A 20 19.40 -38.11 -21.43
C SER A 20 20.53 -37.12 -21.16
N ARG A 21 21.75 -37.63 -21.31
CA ARG A 21 23.07 -36.99 -21.29
C ARG A 21 23.65 -37.23 -22.68
N MET A 22 24.15 -36.19 -23.36
CA MET A 22 25.20 -36.15 -24.42
C MET A 22 25.00 -34.83 -25.22
N GLU A 23 25.95 -34.02 -25.71
CA GLU A 23 27.41 -33.95 -25.89
C GLU A 23 27.80 -32.44 -25.92
N ARG A 24 28.90 -31.95 -25.34
CA ARG A 24 30.35 -32.07 -25.62
C ARG A 24 30.90 -30.98 -26.58
N SER A 25 31.78 -30.15 -25.98
CA SER A 25 33.07 -29.59 -26.45
C SER A 25 33.19 -28.71 -27.72
N THR A 26 33.88 -27.56 -27.53
CA THR A 26 35.16 -27.05 -28.12
C THR A 26 35.05 -25.52 -28.27
N SER A 27 35.69 -24.69 -27.43
CA SER A 27 37.11 -24.27 -27.38
C SER A 27 37.51 -23.20 -28.42
N GLU A 28 38.21 -22.17 -27.91
CA GLU A 28 39.19 -21.28 -28.56
C GLU A 28 38.76 -19.94 -29.18
N GLY A 29 39.59 -18.91 -28.95
CA GLY A 29 39.72 -17.70 -29.78
C GLY A 29 39.42 -16.37 -29.08
N SER A 30 40.30 -15.83 -28.22
CA SER A 30 41.35 -14.85 -28.57
C SER A 30 40.91 -13.37 -28.56
N SER A 31 41.39 -12.62 -27.56
CA SER A 31 41.53 -11.15 -27.57
C SER A 31 42.62 -10.69 -28.55
N PRO A 32 42.57 -9.44 -29.05
CA PRO A 32 43.60 -8.44 -28.65
C PRO A 32 42.98 -7.04 -28.41
N VAL A 33 43.35 -6.33 -27.33
CA VAL A 33 44.42 -5.30 -27.25
C VAL A 33 44.24 -4.14 -28.25
N GLY A 34 43.98 -2.92 -27.74
CA GLY A 34 44.10 -1.67 -28.49
C GLY A 34 43.47 -0.43 -27.83
N SER A 35 44.17 0.17 -26.86
CA SER A 35 44.08 1.59 -26.45
C SER A 35 45.52 2.14 -26.44
N PRO A 36 45.80 3.46 -26.38
CA PRO A 36 45.08 4.70 -26.75
C PRO A 36 45.95 5.58 -27.72
N PRO A 37 45.73 6.90 -27.89
CA PRO A 37 46.33 7.87 -26.95
C PRO A 37 45.46 9.10 -26.60
N GLU A 38 45.82 9.68 -25.46
CA GLU A 38 45.32 10.93 -24.87
C GLU A 38 45.79 12.16 -25.64
N LEU A 39 44.98 13.23 -25.63
CA LEU A 39 45.41 14.59 -25.94
C LEU A 39 44.93 15.52 -24.82
N ASP A 40 45.94 15.97 -24.08
CA ASP A 40 45.97 16.98 -23.04
C ASP A 40 45.62 18.36 -23.62
N THR A 41 44.75 19.13 -22.97
CA THR A 41 44.81 20.61 -22.98
C THR A 41 44.08 21.14 -21.76
N SER A 42 44.85 21.39 -20.71
CA SER A 42 44.52 22.31 -19.64
C SER A 42 44.55 23.76 -20.14
N MET A 43 43.58 24.58 -19.71
CA MET A 43 43.80 26.02 -19.57
C MET A 43 42.90 26.60 -18.48
N SER A 44 43.52 26.83 -17.33
CA SER A 44 43.04 27.68 -16.26
C SER A 44 43.20 29.14 -16.67
N ILE A 45 42.16 29.95 -16.47
CA ILE A 45 42.32 31.40 -16.32
C ILE A 45 41.55 31.84 -15.09
N ALA A 46 42.31 32.08 -14.02
CA ALA A 46 41.90 32.92 -12.92
C ALA A 46 41.87 34.38 -13.39
N SER A 47 40.89 35.15 -12.95
CA SER A 47 41.05 36.61 -12.79
C SER A 47 40.03 37.16 -11.80
N SER A 48 40.51 37.31 -10.58
CA SER A 48 40.43 38.47 -9.68
C SER A 48 39.15 39.32 -9.58
N CYS A 49 38.87 39.57 -8.30
CA CYS A 49 37.89 40.39 -7.63
C CYS A 49 37.90 41.91 -7.88
N SER A 50 36.81 42.53 -7.39
CA SER A 50 36.62 43.92 -6.94
C SER A 50 36.36 44.95 -8.05
N SER A 51 35.45 45.92 -7.92
CA SER A 51 34.62 46.45 -6.81
C SER A 51 33.57 47.41 -7.42
N ASP A 52 32.78 48.06 -6.54
CA ASP A 52 32.00 49.30 -6.75
C ASP A 52 30.50 49.05 -7.02
N ILE A 53 29.51 49.67 -6.38
CA ILE A 53 29.41 50.82 -5.46
C ILE A 53 28.03 50.75 -4.78
N ALA A 54 27.96 51.25 -3.55
CA ALA A 54 26.75 51.35 -2.73
C ALA A 54 25.66 52.25 -3.33
N SER A 55 24.39 51.92 -3.07
CA SER A 55 23.29 52.88 -3.06
C SER A 55 22.32 52.48 -1.97
N ASP A 56 22.49 53.17 -0.86
CA ASP A 56 21.62 53.33 0.29
C ASP A 56 20.15 53.53 -0.11
N LEU A 57 19.28 52.64 0.38
CA LEU A 57 17.89 52.93 0.69
C LEU A 57 17.53 52.18 1.97
N SER A 58 17.87 52.80 3.10
CA SER A 58 17.24 52.53 4.38
C SER A 58 15.75 52.86 4.31
N LEU A 59 14.90 51.84 4.14
CA LEU A 59 13.48 51.90 4.45
C LEU A 59 13.17 50.94 5.59
N GLN A 60 12.35 51.46 6.51
CA GLN A 60 12.11 51.00 7.86
C GLN A 60 11.87 49.49 7.99
N SER A 61 12.52 48.92 9.01
CA SER A 61 12.15 47.68 9.65
C SER A 61 10.74 47.77 10.23
N ASP A 62 9.74 47.31 9.47
CA ASP A 62 8.43 46.94 9.99
C ASP A 62 8.17 45.45 9.70
N ASP A 63 8.51 44.65 10.70
CA ASP A 63 7.86 43.39 11.10
C ASP A 63 7.50 42.37 9.99
N ILE A 64 8.52 41.76 9.36
CA ILE A 64 8.34 40.43 8.76
C ILE A 64 8.31 39.42 9.92
N THR A 65 7.15 39.27 10.55
CA THR A 65 6.84 37.97 11.13
C THR A 65 6.62 37.03 9.96
N PRO A 66 7.45 35.97 9.77
CA PRO A 66 6.94 34.84 9.03
C PRO A 66 5.83 34.30 9.92
N VAL A 67 4.58 34.64 9.62
CA VAL A 67 3.44 33.83 10.05
C VAL A 67 3.66 32.51 9.34
N ASN A 68 4.51 31.69 9.96
CA ASN A 68 4.68 30.29 9.66
C ASN A 68 3.38 29.64 10.13
N ARG A 69 2.31 29.88 9.37
CA ARG A 69 1.18 28.96 9.32
C ARG A 69 1.74 27.72 8.65
N ILE A 70 2.51 26.94 9.41
CA ILE A 70 2.57 25.51 9.18
C ILE A 70 1.11 25.09 9.30
N SER A 71 0.41 24.99 8.18
CA SER A 71 -0.89 24.36 8.15
C SER A 71 -0.67 22.99 8.78
N GLN A 72 -1.21 22.79 9.97
CA GLN A 72 -1.12 21.50 10.65
C GLN A 72 -1.81 20.50 9.72
N VAL A 73 -1.02 19.55 9.23
CA VAL A 73 -1.56 18.45 8.44
C VAL A 73 -2.40 17.62 9.41
N LEU A 74 -3.70 17.58 9.16
CA LEU A 74 -4.68 16.89 9.96
C LEU A 74 -5.31 15.82 9.09
N THR A 75 -5.11 14.56 9.48
CA THR A 75 -5.88 13.44 8.96
C THR A 75 -6.71 12.88 10.10
N VAL A 76 -8.03 13.01 9.99
CA VAL A 76 -9.00 12.39 10.89
C VAL A 76 -9.48 11.11 10.23
N LEU A 77 -9.25 9.99 10.90
CA LEU A 77 -9.73 8.69 10.44
C LEU A 77 -10.54 8.00 11.53
N ASP A 78 -11.68 7.45 11.12
CA ASP A 78 -12.64 6.83 12.02
C ASP A 78 -13.24 5.55 11.42
N VAL A 79 -13.69 4.66 12.31
CA VAL A 79 -14.40 3.43 11.97
C VAL A 79 -15.70 3.39 12.76
N PRO A 80 -16.72 4.15 12.34
CA PRO A 80 -17.86 4.47 13.20
C PRO A 80 -18.92 3.36 13.24
N GLU A 81 -18.96 2.49 12.22
CA GLU A 81 -20.02 1.49 12.10
C GLU A 81 -19.56 0.23 11.39
N SER A 82 -20.30 -0.85 11.66
CA SER A 82 -20.17 -2.12 10.97
C SER A 82 -21.54 -2.68 10.60
N ILE A 83 -21.62 -3.34 9.45
CA ILE A 83 -22.84 -3.99 8.96
C ILE A 83 -22.56 -5.45 8.61
N SER A 84 -23.58 -6.30 8.73
CA SER A 84 -23.51 -7.67 8.21
C SER A 84 -24.03 -7.68 6.78
N SER A 85 -23.19 -8.13 5.84
CA SER A 85 -23.52 -8.38 4.44
C SER A 85 -23.47 -9.88 4.15
N THR A 86 -23.99 -10.29 3.00
CA THR A 86 -23.87 -11.66 2.50
C THR A 86 -23.03 -11.61 1.23
N ASP A 87 -21.98 -12.42 1.17
CA ASP A 87 -21.15 -12.50 -0.03
C ASP A 87 -21.83 -13.34 -1.13
N ASN A 88 -21.18 -13.43 -2.30
CA ASN A 88 -21.68 -14.19 -3.44
C ASN A 88 -21.82 -15.70 -3.16
N SER A 89 -21.19 -16.22 -2.10
CA SER A 89 -21.29 -17.62 -1.67
C SER A 89 -22.45 -17.87 -0.70
N GLY A 90 -23.16 -16.82 -0.27
CA GLY A 90 -24.18 -16.91 0.76
C GLY A 90 -23.62 -16.85 2.19
N SER A 91 -22.32 -16.61 2.35
CA SER A 91 -21.67 -16.51 3.66
C SER A 91 -21.85 -15.11 4.24
N LYS A 92 -22.14 -15.04 5.54
CA LYS A 92 -22.22 -13.75 6.24
C LYS A 92 -20.83 -13.16 6.42
N VAL A 93 -20.67 -11.91 6.03
CA VAL A 93 -19.43 -11.13 6.13
C VAL A 93 -19.73 -9.82 6.84
N THR A 94 -18.83 -9.37 7.72
CA THR A 94 -18.95 -8.06 8.37
C THR A 94 -18.13 -7.02 7.60
N LEU A 95 -18.79 -5.94 7.19
CA LEU A 95 -18.17 -4.76 6.59
C LEU A 95 -18.02 -3.67 7.66
N TYR A 96 -16.91 -2.95 7.62
CA TYR A 96 -16.57 -1.83 8.48
C TYR A 96 -16.47 -0.58 7.63
N LYS A 97 -17.16 0.48 8.04
CA LYS A 97 -17.03 1.78 7.36
C LYS A 97 -15.75 2.45 7.82
N ILE A 98 -14.98 2.96 6.87
CA ILE A 98 -13.83 3.82 7.13
C ILE A 98 -14.20 5.20 6.62
N SER A 99 -14.19 6.18 7.52
CA SER A 99 -14.38 7.59 7.18
C SER A 99 -13.04 8.30 7.36
N MET A 100 -12.57 8.98 6.32
CA MET A 100 -11.32 9.74 6.35
C MET A 100 -11.58 11.17 5.90
N GLN A 101 -11.05 12.14 6.64
CA GLN A 101 -10.94 13.53 6.22
C GLN A 101 -9.48 13.97 6.37
N SER A 102 -8.91 14.55 5.33
CA SER A 102 -7.50 14.96 5.34
C SER A 102 -7.29 16.24 4.53
N ASN A 103 -6.35 17.06 5.00
CA ASN A 103 -5.73 18.13 4.21
C ASN A 103 -4.30 17.78 3.75
N ASP A 104 -3.85 16.54 3.98
CA ASP A 104 -2.54 16.07 3.55
C ASP A 104 -2.51 15.88 2.02
N ILE A 105 -1.50 16.44 1.37
CA ILE A 105 -1.26 16.30 -0.07
C ILE A 105 -0.96 14.86 -0.50
N CYS A 106 -0.65 13.97 0.44
CA CYS A 106 -0.47 12.56 0.15
C CYS A 106 -1.77 11.91 -0.35
N PHE A 107 -2.94 12.46 -0.02
CA PHE A 107 -4.24 11.91 -0.41
C PHE A 107 -4.82 12.62 -1.62
N HIS A 108 -5.44 11.86 -2.53
CA HIS A 108 -6.05 12.42 -3.74
C HIS A 108 -7.39 13.11 -3.48
N LEU A 109 -8.15 12.61 -2.50
CA LEU A 109 -9.45 13.16 -2.09
C LEU A 109 -9.38 13.70 -0.65
N PRO A 110 -9.97 14.87 -0.37
CA PRO A 110 -9.95 15.47 0.96
C PRO A 110 -10.89 14.77 1.96
N SER A 111 -11.89 14.04 1.45
CA SER A 111 -12.83 13.27 2.26
C SER A 111 -13.24 12.00 1.52
N THR A 112 -13.21 10.87 2.21
CA THR A 112 -13.62 9.57 1.67
C THR A 112 -14.41 8.77 2.70
N CYS A 113 -15.28 7.89 2.19
CA CYS A 113 -16.03 6.94 2.97
C CYS A 113 -16.07 5.62 2.20
N VAL A 114 -15.43 4.58 2.72
CA VAL A 114 -15.32 3.27 2.06
C VAL A 114 -15.70 2.14 3.02
N TRP A 115 -16.19 1.03 2.48
CA TRP A 115 -16.53 -0.16 3.26
C TRP A 115 -15.51 -1.25 3.03
N ARG A 116 -14.99 -1.82 4.12
CA ARG A 116 -13.93 -2.85 4.09
C ARG A 116 -14.25 -3.99 5.02
N THR A 117 -13.96 -5.21 4.60
CA THR A 117 -14.05 -6.43 5.42
C THR A 117 -12.79 -6.60 6.27
N PHE A 118 -12.88 -7.32 7.39
CA PHE A 118 -11.71 -7.64 8.21
C PHE A 118 -10.61 -8.39 7.41
N SER A 119 -11.00 -9.24 6.47
CA SER A 119 -10.05 -9.93 5.57
C SER A 119 -9.24 -8.97 4.72
N GLU A 120 -9.83 -7.88 4.24
CA GLU A 120 -9.10 -6.86 3.46
C GLU A 120 -8.11 -6.09 4.35
N PHE A 121 -8.43 -5.83 5.61
CA PHE A 121 -7.44 -5.28 6.56
C PHE A 121 -6.25 -6.23 6.77
N VAL A 122 -6.53 -7.53 6.90
CA VAL A 122 -5.47 -8.56 7.00
C VAL A 122 -4.62 -8.59 5.73
N TRP A 123 -5.23 -8.45 4.56
CA TRP A 123 -4.50 -8.32 3.30
C TRP A 123 -3.61 -7.06 3.30
N LEU A 124 -4.15 -5.91 3.68
CA LEU A 124 -3.39 -4.65 3.74
C LEU A 124 -2.18 -4.76 4.67
N ARG A 125 -2.35 -5.34 5.86
CA ARG A 125 -1.23 -5.57 6.79
C ARG A 125 -0.12 -6.41 6.17
N ARG A 126 -0.46 -7.52 5.51
CA ARG A 126 0.54 -8.37 4.82
C ARG A 126 1.23 -7.64 3.67
N ARG A 127 0.48 -6.82 2.94
CA ARG A 127 1.03 -5.98 1.86
C ARG A 127 2.07 -5.01 2.42
N LEU A 128 1.75 -4.33 3.51
CA LEU A 128 2.71 -3.46 4.21
C LEU A 128 3.94 -4.27 4.65
N GLU A 129 3.77 -5.42 5.31
CA GLU A 129 4.90 -6.26 5.74
C GLU A 129 5.84 -6.64 4.58
N SER A 130 5.29 -6.97 3.41
CA SER A 130 6.09 -7.31 2.22
C SER A 130 6.88 -6.12 1.65
N GLY A 131 6.32 -4.91 1.72
CA GLY A 131 6.96 -3.67 1.25
C GLY A 131 7.99 -3.10 2.23
N CYS A 132 7.95 -3.53 3.49
CA CYS A 132 8.72 -2.97 4.59
C CYS A 132 10.14 -3.51 4.76
N SER A 133 10.70 -4.23 3.78
CA SER A 133 12.04 -4.81 3.91
C SER A 133 13.14 -3.81 4.31
N PHE A 134 12.92 -2.51 4.11
CA PHE A 134 13.84 -1.42 4.48
C PHE A 134 13.29 -0.46 5.55
N ILE A 135 12.07 -0.66 6.04
CA ILE A 135 11.42 0.24 7.01
C ILE A 135 11.77 -0.23 8.42
N ARG A 136 12.32 0.68 9.24
CA ARG A 136 12.71 0.38 10.63
C ARG A 136 11.53 0.28 11.60
N LYS A 137 10.33 0.72 11.21
CA LYS A 137 9.14 0.69 12.05
C LYS A 137 8.33 -0.58 11.78
N ALA A 138 7.91 -1.24 12.84
CA ALA A 138 7.07 -2.42 12.76
C ALA A 138 5.70 -2.06 12.15
N VAL A 139 5.16 -2.96 11.33
CA VAL A 139 3.79 -2.83 10.82
C VAL A 139 2.82 -2.90 12.00
N PRO A 140 1.84 -1.99 12.12
CA PRO A 140 0.88 -2.00 13.21
C PRO A 140 0.10 -3.33 13.29
N ASP A 141 -0.20 -3.76 14.50
CA ASP A 141 -0.99 -4.96 14.72
C ASP A 141 -2.46 -4.72 14.45
N LEU A 142 -3.13 -5.75 13.93
CA LEU A 142 -4.58 -5.79 13.79
C LEU A 142 -5.21 -6.30 15.09
N PRO A 143 -6.46 -5.93 15.39
CA PRO A 143 -7.19 -6.57 16.47
C PRO A 143 -7.25 -8.08 16.21
N THR A 144 -7.09 -8.87 17.27
CA THR A 144 -6.94 -10.31 17.16
C THR A 144 -8.11 -10.94 16.40
N ARG A 145 -7.78 -11.91 15.54
CA ARG A 145 -8.78 -12.73 14.83
C ARG A 145 -9.41 -13.69 15.83
N THR A 146 -10.39 -13.23 16.59
CA THR A 146 -10.87 -14.05 17.69
C THR A 146 -11.79 -15.16 17.20
N LEU A 147 -11.26 -16.39 17.21
CA LEU A 147 -12.03 -17.61 16.94
C LEU A 147 -12.96 -17.99 18.12
N LEU A 148 -12.83 -17.33 19.29
CA LEU A 148 -13.50 -17.69 20.54
C LEU A 148 -14.45 -16.62 21.11
N ASN A 149 -14.50 -15.40 20.56
CA ASN A 149 -15.30 -14.29 21.11
C ASN A 149 -16.71 -14.23 20.52
N LEU A 150 -17.29 -15.36 20.15
CA LEU A 150 -18.66 -15.41 19.60
C LEU A 150 -19.72 -14.93 20.61
N PHE A 151 -19.34 -14.77 21.88
CA PHE A 151 -20.21 -14.36 23.00
C PHE A 151 -19.88 -12.98 23.59
N ASP A 152 -18.87 -12.27 23.06
CA ASP A 152 -18.52 -10.93 23.54
C ASP A 152 -19.46 -9.91 22.90
N ARG A 153 -20.38 -9.34 23.70
CA ARG A 153 -21.38 -8.37 23.22
C ARG A 153 -20.73 -7.14 22.58
N ASP A 154 -19.49 -6.84 22.99
CA ASP A 154 -18.74 -5.66 22.56
C ASP A 154 -17.71 -6.01 21.47
N PHE A 155 -17.78 -7.22 20.90
CA PHE A 155 -16.78 -7.70 19.94
C PHE A 155 -16.64 -6.79 18.72
N ALA A 156 -17.78 -6.36 18.16
CA ALA A 156 -17.79 -5.49 16.99
C ALA A 156 -17.15 -4.13 17.31
N GLU A 157 -17.47 -3.56 18.47
CA GLU A 157 -16.93 -2.27 18.92
C GLU A 157 -15.43 -2.34 19.18
N LYS A 158 -14.96 -3.32 19.97
CA LYS A 158 -13.53 -3.52 20.23
C LYS A 158 -12.74 -3.71 18.94
N ARG A 159 -13.32 -4.43 17.97
CA ARG A 159 -12.69 -4.59 16.66
C ARG A 159 -12.66 -3.27 15.89
N MET A 160 -13.74 -2.50 15.85
CA MET A 160 -13.75 -1.18 15.20
C MET A 160 -12.68 -0.25 15.79
N ILE A 161 -12.53 -0.23 17.12
CA ILE A 161 -11.46 0.52 17.80
C ILE A 161 -10.08 0.06 17.35
N GLY A 162 -9.81 -1.25 17.37
CA GLY A 162 -8.51 -1.78 16.93
C GLY A 162 -8.23 -1.53 15.45
N LEU A 163 -9.26 -1.56 14.58
CA LEU A 163 -9.11 -1.22 13.16
C LEU A 163 -8.80 0.26 12.96
N LYS A 164 -9.45 1.15 13.72
CA LYS A 164 -9.15 2.58 13.74
C LYS A 164 -7.71 2.85 14.19
N GLU A 165 -7.28 2.24 15.29
CA GLU A 165 -5.91 2.38 15.80
C GLU A 165 -4.86 1.87 14.80
N PHE A 166 -5.13 0.74 14.15
CA PHE A 166 -4.29 0.20 13.08
C PHE A 166 -4.13 1.24 11.96
N LEU A 167 -5.24 1.78 11.44
CA LEU A 167 -5.20 2.74 10.34
C LEU A 167 -4.55 4.06 10.73
N ASN A 168 -4.82 4.59 11.93
CA ASN A 168 -4.16 5.81 12.43
C ASN A 168 -2.64 5.66 12.43
N LYS A 169 -2.11 4.53 12.93
CA LYS A 169 -0.68 4.25 12.88
C LYS A 169 -0.14 4.08 11.46
N VAL A 170 -0.96 3.59 10.53
CA VAL A 170 -0.59 3.47 9.12
C VAL A 170 -0.43 4.85 8.47
N ILE A 171 -1.41 5.74 8.67
CA ILE A 171 -1.40 7.09 8.05
C ILE A 171 -0.40 8.06 8.70
N GLU A 172 -0.01 7.83 9.97
CA GLU A 172 1.05 8.62 10.63
C GLU A 172 2.43 8.41 9.99
N GLU A 173 2.63 7.28 9.32
CA GLU A 173 3.94 6.89 8.77
C GLU A 173 4.02 7.14 7.26
N ARG A 174 4.82 8.14 6.88
CA ARG A 174 5.11 8.49 5.48
C ARG A 174 5.57 7.31 4.64
N SER A 175 6.27 6.36 5.25
CA SER A 175 6.76 5.17 4.58
C SER A 175 5.62 4.25 4.10
N PHE A 176 4.57 4.08 4.90
CA PHE A 176 3.37 3.35 4.47
C PHE A 176 2.54 4.16 3.46
N LEU A 177 2.44 5.49 3.65
CA LEU A 177 1.75 6.37 2.70
C LEU A 177 2.41 6.42 1.30
N SER A 178 3.64 5.94 1.15
CA SER A 178 4.26 5.80 -0.17
C SER A 178 3.73 4.62 -0.99
N ASP A 179 3.03 3.66 -0.37
CA ASP A 179 2.44 2.52 -1.06
C ASP A 179 1.06 2.87 -1.62
N ALA A 180 0.91 2.79 -2.95
CA ALA A 180 -0.36 3.02 -3.64
C ALA A 180 -1.51 2.13 -3.12
N ALA A 181 -1.20 0.95 -2.57
CA ALA A 181 -2.19 0.07 -1.97
C ALA A 181 -2.95 0.74 -0.82
N VAL A 182 -2.28 1.57 0.00
CA VAL A 182 -2.90 2.29 1.12
C VAL A 182 -3.93 3.29 0.59
N HIS A 183 -3.57 4.03 -0.45
CA HIS A 183 -4.46 5.01 -1.07
C HIS A 183 -5.67 4.36 -1.73
N LEU A 184 -5.47 3.29 -2.50
CA LEU A 184 -6.57 2.55 -3.10
C LEU A 184 -7.48 1.92 -2.04
N PHE A 185 -6.92 1.43 -0.95
CA PHE A 185 -7.69 0.87 0.16
C PHE A 185 -8.57 1.94 0.85
N LEU A 186 -8.05 3.15 1.07
CA LEU A 186 -8.74 4.22 1.78
C LEU A 186 -9.65 5.10 0.89
N GLN A 187 -9.38 5.16 -0.41
CA GLN A 187 -9.98 6.15 -1.32
C GLN A 187 -10.74 5.54 -2.51
N SER A 188 -10.79 4.22 -2.65
CA SER A 188 -11.54 3.54 -3.73
C SER A 188 -12.42 2.42 -3.19
N ASN A 189 -13.39 2.00 -4.01
CA ASN A 189 -14.24 0.83 -3.75
C ASN A 189 -13.67 -0.48 -4.31
N LEU A 190 -12.40 -0.49 -4.74
CA LEU A 190 -11.77 -1.71 -5.26
C LEU A 190 -11.56 -2.72 -4.16
N SER A 191 -11.91 -3.98 -4.38
CA SER A 191 -11.56 -5.11 -3.51
C SER A 191 -10.05 -5.32 -3.39
N ALA A 192 -9.61 -6.04 -2.35
CA ALA A 192 -8.20 -6.40 -2.18
C ALA A 192 -7.65 -7.16 -3.41
N GLU A 193 -8.45 -8.01 -4.03
CA GLU A 193 -8.11 -8.76 -5.23
C GLU A 193 -7.90 -7.84 -6.44
N GLU A 194 -8.77 -6.85 -6.64
CA GLU A 194 -8.62 -5.86 -7.72
C GLU A 194 -7.40 -4.97 -7.52
N ILE A 195 -7.14 -4.53 -6.28
CA ILE A 195 -5.94 -3.74 -5.96
C ILE A 195 -4.69 -4.58 -6.24
N GLN A 196 -4.67 -5.85 -5.81
CA GLN A 196 -3.54 -6.74 -6.07
C GLN A 196 -3.35 -6.98 -7.58
N ALA A 197 -4.43 -7.19 -8.34
CA ALA A 197 -4.36 -7.37 -9.79
C ALA A 197 -3.75 -6.14 -10.48
N TRP A 198 -4.09 -4.93 -10.03
CA TRP A 198 -3.49 -3.70 -10.53
C TRP A 198 -2.01 -3.57 -10.15
N LEU A 199 -1.64 -3.89 -8.90
CA LEU A 199 -0.24 -3.92 -8.46
C LEU A 199 0.61 -4.92 -9.27
N ASP A 200 0.02 -6.06 -9.61
CA ASP A 200 0.61 -7.10 -10.46
C ASP A 200 0.66 -6.72 -11.95
N ARG A 201 0.23 -5.51 -12.33
CA ARG A 201 0.15 -5.02 -13.72
C ARG A 201 -0.75 -5.86 -14.62
N LYS A 202 -1.78 -6.50 -14.06
CA LYS A 202 -2.79 -7.26 -14.81
C LYS A 202 -3.95 -6.39 -15.30
N VAL A 203 -4.10 -5.19 -14.74
CA VAL A 203 -5.14 -4.22 -15.05
C VAL A 203 -4.49 -2.85 -15.22
N ASP A 204 -4.88 -2.12 -16.26
CA ASP A 204 -4.36 -0.79 -16.54
C ASP A 204 -5.12 0.32 -15.78
N GLY A 205 -4.48 1.49 -15.70
CA GLY A 205 -5.05 2.70 -15.11
C GLY A 205 -4.13 3.35 -14.08
N THR A 206 -4.30 4.64 -13.85
CA THR A 206 -3.62 5.38 -12.78
C THR A 206 -4.34 5.24 -11.45
N VAL A 207 -3.64 5.48 -10.34
CA VAL A 207 -4.26 5.49 -8.99
C VAL A 207 -5.46 6.44 -8.93
N LEU A 208 -5.34 7.62 -9.54
CA LEU A 208 -6.41 8.62 -9.57
C LEU A 208 -7.63 8.15 -10.37
N GLU A 209 -7.42 7.54 -11.55
CA GLU A 209 -8.50 6.96 -12.35
C GLU A 209 -9.24 5.88 -11.57
N LEU A 210 -8.51 5.02 -10.85
CA LEU A 210 -9.09 3.95 -10.04
C LEU A 210 -9.87 4.47 -8.83
N ILE A 211 -9.36 5.51 -8.17
CA ILE A 211 -10.06 6.23 -7.08
C ILE A 211 -11.38 6.81 -7.60
N HIS A 212 -11.39 7.34 -8.82
CA HIS A 212 -12.59 7.93 -9.42
C HIS A 212 -13.58 6.91 -10.00
N ARG A 213 -13.10 5.74 -10.44
CA ARG A 213 -13.96 4.66 -10.97
C ARG A 213 -15.05 4.22 -10.00
N GLY A 214 -14.81 4.35 -8.69
CA GLY A 214 -15.77 4.02 -7.63
C GLY A 214 -16.80 5.11 -7.30
N LYS A 215 -16.63 6.35 -7.77
CA LYS A 215 -17.55 7.46 -7.46
C LYS A 215 -18.90 7.33 -8.17
N ASP A 216 -18.91 6.75 -9.37
CA ASP A 216 -20.13 6.63 -10.18
C ASP A 216 -21.10 5.53 -9.68
N LEU A 217 -20.64 4.65 -8.77
CA LEU A 217 -21.46 3.56 -8.22
C LEU A 217 -22.07 3.85 -6.83
N VAL A 218 -21.70 4.97 -6.18
CA VAL A 218 -22.19 5.32 -4.83
C VAL A 218 -23.16 6.51 -4.83
N MET A 219 -23.27 7.26 -5.94
CA MET A 219 -24.09 8.48 -5.99
C MET A 219 -25.57 8.25 -6.36
N GLN A 220 -26.12 7.04 -6.19
CA GLN A 220 -27.56 6.80 -6.45
C GLN A 220 -28.42 6.40 -5.25
N ASP A 221 -27.86 6.17 -4.06
CA ASP A 221 -28.69 5.91 -2.88
C ASP A 221 -28.42 6.93 -1.76
N ASN A 222 -29.12 8.06 -1.88
CA ASN A 222 -29.70 8.86 -0.81
C ASN A 222 -28.80 9.31 0.37
N ASN A 223 -28.25 10.52 0.20
CA ASN A 223 -28.35 11.63 1.15
C ASN A 223 -27.84 11.46 2.59
N SER A 224 -26.53 11.63 2.77
CA SER A 224 -25.86 12.42 3.83
C SER A 224 -24.36 12.25 3.61
N CYS A 225 -23.59 13.24 3.14
CA CYS A 225 -23.27 14.43 3.91
C CYS A 225 -23.36 15.69 3.03
N VAL A 226 -24.21 16.60 3.46
CA VAL A 226 -24.17 18.00 3.05
C VAL A 226 -22.94 18.63 3.69
N HIS A 227 -22.12 19.30 2.89
CA HIS A 227 -21.56 20.58 3.32
C HIS A 227 -21.49 21.51 2.12
N GLU A 228 -22.39 22.48 2.18
CA GLU A 228 -22.50 23.70 1.40
C GLU A 228 -21.25 24.57 1.62
N VAL A 229 -20.80 25.25 0.56
CA VAL A 229 -20.12 26.55 0.62
C VAL A 229 -20.82 27.48 -0.35
#